data_AF-A0A0J9UH54-F1
#
_entry.id   AF-A0A0J9UH54-F1
#
_cell.length_a   1.000
_cell.length_b   1.000
_cell.length_c   1.000
_cell.angle_alpha   90.00
_cell.angle_beta   90.00
_cell.angle_gamma   90.00
#
_symmetry.space_group_name_H-M   'P 1'
#
loop_
_entity.id
_entity.type
_entity.pdbx_description
1 polymer ?
#
loop_
_entity_poly.entity_id
_entity_poly.type
_entity_poly.pdbx_seq_one_letter_code
_entity_poly.pdbx_strand_id
1 'polypeptide(L)'
;MIDIDGPELHLCEGLRPLLRRMQHVHIDMSSLCDAMFGSWDSDDCFHPIVLPNLQSLHVPCVGMQNKTSYPEIHRQDQGSLWKSIITALQLVIELPDTADAYITFLGSVAPLSSYKLDIYTTLLRYQIGKGQTTTWAFPTTKYVVKGQLQGRSWKLPLVYIRLNHETYMTGKKWIYTLAARRPWRILNTDARLPAPWSSSAEWMPDEKLKIRAWGKWAKGNLGEVPMLLKNEELAGIRLIDAEEREGCEEVCLVKTPAGFVRPSRWHRGQLFRASGE
;
A
#
# COMPACT_ATOMS: atom_id res chain seq x y z
N MET A 1 -4.39 -7.30 49.48
CA MET A 1 -4.60 -7.73 48.09
C MET A 1 -3.84 -6.70 47.27
N ILE A 2 -2.69 -7.11 46.72
CA ILE A 2 -1.84 -6.23 45.90
C ILE A 2 -2.53 -6.19 44.53
N ASP A 3 -2.81 -4.99 44.02
CA ASP A 3 -3.21 -4.80 42.62
C ASP A 3 -2.05 -5.28 41.74
N ILE A 4 -2.23 -6.42 41.07
CA ILE A 4 -1.21 -7.04 40.20
C ILE A 4 -1.32 -6.51 38.77
N ASP A 5 -2.40 -5.81 38.42
CA ASP A 5 -2.60 -5.29 37.08
C ASP A 5 -2.32 -3.79 37.05
N GLY A 6 -1.04 -3.44 36.92
CA GLY A 6 -0.66 -2.11 36.43
C GLY A 6 -1.26 -1.85 35.05
N PRO A 7 -1.33 -0.59 34.58
CA PRO A 7 -1.91 -0.28 33.28
C PRO A 7 -1.21 -1.09 32.19
N GLU A 8 -1.98 -1.81 31.36
CA GLU A 8 -1.43 -2.56 30.23
C GLU A 8 -0.59 -1.61 29.36
N LEU A 9 0.71 -1.91 29.25
CA LEU A 9 1.62 -1.12 28.44
C LEU A 9 1.21 -1.23 26.98
N HIS A 10 0.73 -0.11 26.41
CA HIS A 10 0.34 -0.04 25.02
C HIS A 10 1.56 -0.32 24.12
N LEU A 11 1.48 -1.36 23.27
CA LEU A 11 2.63 -1.90 22.51
C LEU A 11 3.40 -0.84 21.74
N CYS A 12 2.72 0.13 21.11
CA CYS A 12 3.39 1.19 20.36
C CYS A 12 4.29 2.06 21.24
N GLU A 13 3.92 2.25 22.51
CA GLU A 13 4.75 2.99 23.47
C GLU A 13 5.97 2.19 23.87
N GLY A 14 5.82 0.87 24.06
CA GLY A 14 6.94 -0.03 24.32
C GLY A 14 7.94 -0.11 23.16
N LEU A 15 7.48 0.04 21.91
CA LEU A 15 8.34 0.02 20.72
C LEU A 15 9.01 1.38 20.43
N ARG A 16 8.42 2.49 20.90
CA ARG A 16 8.91 3.86 20.66
C ARG A 16 10.42 4.04 21.01
N PRO A 17 10.95 3.56 22.16
CA PRO A 17 12.38 3.68 22.46
C PRO A 17 13.30 2.88 21.53
N LEU A 18 12.80 1.79 20.95
CA LEU A 18 13.56 0.99 20.00
C LEU A 18 13.76 1.75 18.69
N LEU A 19 12.71 2.45 18.23
CA LEU A 19 12.68 3.14 16.95
C LEU A 19 13.80 4.18 16.82
N ARG A 20 14.14 4.88 17.91
CA ARG A 20 15.22 5.90 17.95
C ARG A 20 16.61 5.36 17.59
N ARG A 21 16.82 4.05 17.72
CA ARG A 21 18.11 3.37 17.48
C ARG A 21 18.17 2.63 16.15
N MET A 22 17.09 2.59 15.40
CA MET A 22 17.01 1.83 14.14
C MET A 22 17.31 2.71 12.93
N GLN A 23 17.85 2.08 11.88
CA GLN A 23 18.20 2.75 10.61
C GLN A 23 17.21 2.40 9.49
N HIS A 24 16.99 1.10 9.26
CA HIS A 24 16.04 0.61 8.26
C HIS A 24 14.91 -0.15 8.95
N VAL A 25 13.70 0.41 8.92
CA VAL A 25 12.57 -0.06 9.73
C VAL A 25 11.42 -0.48 8.84
N HIS A 26 10.81 -1.62 9.18
CA HIS A 26 9.58 -2.11 8.57
C HIS A 26 8.59 -2.51 9.65
N ILE A 27 7.48 -1.79 9.71
CA ILE A 27 6.47 -1.97 10.75
C ILE A 27 5.27 -2.66 10.12
N ASP A 28 5.23 -3.98 10.19
CA ASP A 28 4.14 -4.81 9.67
C ASP A 28 3.30 -5.34 10.84
N MET A 29 2.54 -4.44 11.45
CA MET A 29 1.72 -4.76 12.63
C MET A 29 0.23 -4.84 12.30
N SER A 30 -0.47 -5.72 13.00
CA SER A 30 -1.93 -5.85 12.92
C SER A 30 -2.67 -4.63 13.49
N SER A 31 -2.03 -3.79 14.27
CA SER A 31 -2.54 -2.48 14.67
C SER A 31 -1.36 -1.56 15.05
N LEU A 32 -1.48 -0.27 14.74
CA LEU A 32 -0.45 0.75 14.93
C LEU A 32 -1.15 2.09 15.19
N CYS A 33 -0.61 2.94 16.06
CA CYS A 33 -1.07 4.31 16.25
C CYS A 33 0.09 5.31 16.29
N ASP A 34 -0.26 6.59 16.34
CA ASP A 34 0.65 7.73 16.50
C ASP A 34 1.53 7.65 17.76
N ALA A 35 1.10 6.95 18.81
CA ALA A 35 1.90 6.73 20.02
C ALA A 35 3.22 5.98 19.75
N MET A 36 3.43 5.39 18.58
CA MET A 36 4.75 4.86 18.19
C MET A 36 5.77 5.96 17.87
N PHE A 37 5.28 7.15 17.52
CA PHE A 37 6.05 8.25 16.95
C PHE A 37 6.07 9.50 17.84
N GLY A 38 5.38 9.48 18.98
CA GLY A 38 5.33 10.59 19.92
C GLY A 38 4.45 10.28 21.13
N SER A 39 4.23 11.29 21.95
CA SER A 39 3.34 11.26 23.13
C SER A 39 2.41 12.46 23.11
N TRP A 40 1.19 12.27 23.61
CA TRP A 40 0.29 13.37 23.89
C TRP A 40 0.48 13.85 25.33
N ASP A 41 0.39 15.16 25.56
CA ASP A 41 0.33 15.72 26.91
C ASP A 41 -1.12 15.95 27.38
N SER A 42 -1.28 16.53 28.56
CA SER A 42 -2.59 16.84 29.15
C SER A 42 -3.38 17.90 28.39
N ASP A 43 -2.70 18.71 27.55
CA ASP A 43 -3.29 19.82 26.80
C ASP A 43 -3.61 19.40 25.35
N ASP A 44 -3.63 18.08 25.08
CA ASP A 44 -3.83 17.50 23.76
C ASP A 44 -2.80 18.00 22.72
N CYS A 45 -1.57 18.30 23.15
CA CYS A 45 -0.46 18.60 22.24
C CYS A 45 0.35 17.32 21.96
N PHE A 46 0.56 17.02 20.67
CA PHE A 46 1.41 15.90 20.28
C PHE A 46 2.89 16.29 20.28
N HIS A 47 3.68 15.55 21.03
CA HIS A 47 5.13 15.68 21.15
C HIS A 47 5.82 14.56 20.36
N PRO A 48 6.30 14.83 19.13
CA PRO A 48 6.98 13.84 18.31
C PRO A 48 8.33 13.42 18.94
N ILE A 49 8.75 12.17 18.70
CA ILE A 49 10.10 11.73 19.08
C ILE A 49 11.13 11.99 17.98
N VAL A 50 12.35 12.29 18.42
CA VAL A 50 13.51 12.40 17.53
C VAL A 50 13.97 11.01 17.06
N LEU A 51 14.14 10.85 15.75
CA LEU A 51 14.64 9.64 15.10
C LEU A 51 16.00 9.90 14.42
N PRO A 52 17.10 9.97 15.18
CA PRO A 52 18.38 10.49 14.68
C PRO A 52 19.11 9.53 13.75
N ASN A 53 18.81 8.23 13.84
CA ASN A 53 19.48 7.18 13.06
C ASN A 53 18.66 6.73 11.85
N LEU A 54 17.43 7.20 11.71
CA LEU A 54 16.50 6.67 10.72
C LEU A 54 16.99 7.01 9.31
N GLN A 55 17.11 6.00 8.45
CA GLN A 55 17.42 6.17 7.04
C GLN A 55 16.23 5.80 6.17
N SER A 56 15.46 4.79 6.58
CA SER A 56 14.23 4.41 5.88
C SER A 56 13.22 3.82 6.83
N LEU A 57 11.96 4.26 6.70
CA LEU A 57 10.81 3.69 7.41
C LEU A 57 9.77 3.27 6.39
N HIS A 58 9.30 2.03 6.49
CA HIS A 58 8.17 1.55 5.72
C HIS A 58 7.06 1.00 6.60
N VAL A 59 5.84 1.48 6.40
CA VAL A 59 4.65 1.04 7.11
C VAL A 59 3.58 0.58 6.09
N PRO A 60 3.43 -0.73 5.84
CA PRO A 60 2.36 -1.27 5.01
C PRO A 60 1.03 -1.31 5.77
N CYS A 61 0.13 -0.39 5.44
CA CYS A 61 -1.21 -0.30 6.02
C CYS A 61 -2.32 -0.87 5.12
N VAL A 62 -1.96 -1.66 4.12
CA VAL A 62 -2.94 -2.29 3.23
C VAL A 62 -3.78 -3.32 4.00
N GLY A 63 -5.11 -3.25 3.85
CA GLY A 63 -6.04 -4.11 4.58
C GLY A 63 -6.35 -3.64 6.01
N MET A 64 -5.88 -2.45 6.41
CA MET A 64 -6.23 -1.84 7.70
C MET A 64 -7.65 -1.25 7.78
N GLN A 65 -8.40 -1.22 6.67
CA GLN A 65 -9.82 -0.79 6.66
C GLN A 65 -10.71 -1.52 7.70
N ASN A 66 -10.27 -2.70 8.14
CA ASN A 66 -11.00 -3.57 9.07
C ASN A 66 -10.32 -3.66 10.46
N LYS A 67 -9.32 -2.83 10.75
CA LYS A 67 -8.61 -2.86 12.03
C LYS A 67 -9.29 -1.92 13.00
N THR A 68 -9.60 -2.45 14.17
CA THR A 68 -10.15 -1.70 15.30
C THR A 68 -9.20 -0.58 15.68
N SER A 69 -9.73 0.64 15.76
CA SER A 69 -9.13 1.72 16.56
C SER A 69 -8.83 1.14 17.93
N TYR A 70 -7.65 1.43 18.49
CA TYR A 70 -7.41 1.06 19.88
C TYR A 70 -8.45 1.83 20.74
N PRO A 71 -9.26 1.13 21.55
CA PRO A 71 -10.30 1.77 22.34
C PRO A 71 -9.73 2.62 23.48
N GLU A 72 -8.47 2.41 23.82
CA GLU A 72 -7.82 3.04 24.95
C GLU A 72 -6.71 3.97 24.49
N ILE A 73 -6.93 5.24 24.84
CA ILE A 73 -5.92 6.27 25.03
C ILE A 73 -5.56 7.07 23.76
N HIS A 74 -6.13 8.28 23.77
CA HIS A 74 -5.89 9.47 22.94
C HIS A 74 -6.56 9.55 21.57
N ARG A 75 -6.99 10.78 21.29
CA ARG A 75 -7.91 11.25 20.25
C ARG A 75 -7.39 10.96 18.84
N GLN A 76 -7.38 9.70 18.44
CA GLN A 76 -7.35 9.33 17.04
C GLN A 76 -8.55 9.99 16.37
N ASP A 77 -8.29 10.79 15.34
CA ASP A 77 -9.34 11.31 14.47
C ASP A 77 -10.18 10.10 14.00
N GLN A 78 -11.43 10.02 14.47
CA GLN A 78 -12.28 8.83 14.35
C GLN A 78 -12.54 8.43 12.88
N GLY A 79 -12.17 9.27 11.92
CA GLY A 79 -12.35 9.05 10.49
C GLY A 79 -11.25 8.23 9.79
N SER A 80 -9.99 8.22 10.24
CA SER A 80 -8.92 7.43 9.61
C SER A 80 -7.65 7.35 10.47
N LEU A 81 -7.35 6.16 10.99
CA LEU A 81 -6.08 5.81 11.65
C LEU A 81 -4.84 6.24 10.85
N TRP A 82 -4.95 6.27 9.52
CA TRP A 82 -3.86 6.64 8.63
C TRP A 82 -3.52 8.12 8.74
N LYS A 83 -4.52 8.99 8.88
CA LYS A 83 -4.30 10.42 9.02
C LYS A 83 -3.50 10.73 10.29
N SER A 84 -3.88 10.14 11.42
CA SER A 84 -3.16 10.29 12.70
C SER A 84 -1.68 9.87 12.57
N ILE A 85 -1.40 8.70 11.99
CA ILE A 85 -0.02 8.22 11.80
C ILE A 85 0.76 9.13 10.83
N ILE A 86 0.15 9.53 9.71
CA ILE A 86 0.77 10.40 8.72
C ILE A 86 1.11 11.76 9.34
N THR A 87 0.18 12.36 10.09
CA THR A 87 0.41 13.64 10.78
C THR A 87 1.52 13.52 11.82
N ALA A 88 1.53 12.46 12.62
CA ALA A 88 2.62 12.20 13.56
C ALA A 88 3.99 12.10 12.85
N LEU A 89 4.06 11.38 11.73
CA LEU A 89 5.29 11.24 10.94
C LEU A 89 5.72 12.56 10.28
N GLN A 90 4.78 13.39 9.83
CA GLN A 90 5.06 14.73 9.36
C GLN A 90 5.67 15.60 10.46
N LEU A 91 5.17 15.51 11.70
CA LEU A 91 5.78 16.23 12.82
C LEU A 91 7.17 15.70 13.19
N VAL A 92 7.39 14.37 13.12
CA VAL A 92 8.69 13.74 13.39
C VAL A 92 9.76 14.17 12.39
N ILE A 93 9.44 14.23 11.10
CA ILE A 93 10.44 14.55 10.06
C ILE A 93 10.88 16.02 10.13
N GLU A 94 10.02 16.92 10.62
CA GLU A 94 10.34 18.34 10.79
C GLU A 94 11.24 18.62 12.01
N LEU A 95 11.43 17.65 12.90
CA LEU A 95 12.36 17.83 14.02
C LEU A 95 13.81 18.01 13.51
N PRO A 96 14.56 18.98 14.04
CA PRO A 96 15.91 19.30 13.57
C PRO A 96 16.87 18.12 13.70
N ASP A 97 16.75 17.36 14.80
CA ASP A 97 17.60 16.21 15.12
C ASP A 97 17.12 14.89 14.49
N THR A 98 16.00 14.89 13.76
CA THR A 98 15.57 13.74 12.97
C THR A 98 16.34 13.73 11.65
N ALA A 99 16.89 12.55 11.32
CA ALA A 99 17.60 12.35 10.06
C ALA A 99 16.67 12.55 8.85
N ASP A 100 17.26 12.97 7.72
CA ASP A 100 16.55 13.05 6.44
C ASP A 100 16.33 11.64 5.89
N ALA A 101 15.21 11.04 6.31
CA ALA A 101 14.90 9.64 6.08
C ALA A 101 13.89 9.45 4.96
N TYR A 102 14.00 8.33 4.25
CA TYR A 102 12.97 7.89 3.31
C TYR A 102 11.80 7.25 4.06
N ILE A 103 10.78 8.04 4.39
CA ILE A 103 9.59 7.56 5.10
C ILE A 103 8.49 7.26 4.07
N THR A 104 7.99 6.03 4.12
CA THR A 104 6.88 5.59 3.26
C THR A 104 5.78 4.91 4.04
N PHE A 105 4.56 5.27 3.69
CA PHE A 105 3.35 4.64 4.19
C PHE A 105 2.57 4.10 2.99
N LEU A 106 2.12 2.85 3.06
CA LEU A 106 1.38 2.23 1.96
C LEU A 106 -0.06 1.93 2.38
N GLY A 107 -1.00 2.72 1.87
CA GLY A 107 -2.43 2.52 2.01
C GLY A 107 -3.05 1.84 0.79
N SER A 108 -4.36 1.61 0.85
CA SER A 108 -5.14 1.14 -0.29
C SER A 108 -6.55 1.69 -0.25
N VAL A 109 -7.06 2.27 -1.34
CA VAL A 109 -8.45 2.73 -1.42
C VAL A 109 -9.17 1.92 -2.48
N ALA A 110 -10.34 1.40 -2.13
CA ALA A 110 -11.28 0.80 -3.07
C ALA A 110 -12.38 1.82 -3.43
N PRO A 111 -13.08 1.66 -4.56
CA PRO A 111 -14.18 2.55 -4.90
C PRO A 111 -15.25 2.57 -3.79
N LEU A 112 -15.52 3.76 -3.25
CA LEU A 112 -16.42 4.02 -2.11
C LEU A 112 -17.84 3.43 -2.28
N SER A 113 -18.25 3.06 -3.49
CA SER A 113 -19.62 2.66 -3.83
C SER A 113 -19.76 1.22 -4.34
N SER A 114 -18.74 0.36 -4.28
CA SER A 114 -18.83 -0.95 -4.92
C SER A 114 -18.75 -2.14 -3.95
N TYR A 115 -19.75 -3.01 -4.02
CA TYR A 115 -19.73 -4.44 -3.65
C TYR A 115 -18.65 -5.26 -4.41
N LYS A 116 -17.73 -4.58 -5.11
CA LYS A 116 -16.64 -5.06 -5.96
C LYS A 116 -15.29 -4.58 -5.40
N LEU A 117 -15.16 -4.41 -4.09
CA LEU A 117 -13.90 -4.07 -3.37
C LEU A 117 -12.70 -4.91 -3.89
N ASP A 118 -13.01 -6.10 -4.41
CA ASP A 118 -12.15 -7.07 -5.04
C ASP A 118 -11.60 -6.75 -6.42
N ILE A 119 -12.29 -5.97 -7.26
CA ILE A 119 -12.02 -5.95 -8.71
C ILE A 119 -11.00 -4.87 -9.06
N TYR A 120 -11.15 -3.70 -8.42
CA TYR A 120 -10.25 -2.56 -8.60
C TYR A 120 -9.85 -1.99 -7.24
N THR A 121 -8.56 -1.80 -7.05
CA THR A 121 -8.02 -1.18 -5.83
C THR A 121 -6.90 -0.24 -6.25
N THR A 122 -6.86 0.95 -5.68
CA THR A 122 -5.73 1.87 -5.83
C THR A 122 -4.83 1.71 -4.60
N LEU A 123 -3.56 1.39 -4.79
CA LEU A 123 -2.57 1.45 -3.72
C LEU A 123 -2.04 2.88 -3.64
N LEU A 124 -1.88 3.41 -2.44
CA LEU A 124 -1.42 4.77 -2.20
C LEU A 124 -0.11 4.69 -1.43
N ARG A 125 1.00 5.11 -2.06
CA ARG A 125 2.28 5.28 -1.38
C ARG A 125 2.43 6.75 -1.03
N TYR A 126 2.29 7.05 0.25
CA TYR A 126 2.64 8.35 0.81
C TYR A 126 4.14 8.35 1.07
N GLN A 127 4.81 9.38 0.62
CA GLN A 127 6.21 9.64 0.88
C GLN A 127 6.31 10.94 1.66
N ILE A 128 6.94 10.85 2.84
CA ILE A 128 7.10 11.97 3.76
C ILE A 128 8.59 12.31 3.78
N GLY A 129 8.91 13.57 3.51
CA GLY A 129 10.24 14.15 3.63
C GLY A 129 10.16 15.55 4.25
N LYS A 130 11.31 16.15 4.59
CA LYS A 130 11.36 17.50 5.17
C LYS A 130 10.74 18.52 4.20
N GLY A 131 9.71 19.23 4.64
CA GLY A 131 9.01 20.26 3.89
C GLY A 131 8.19 19.76 2.69
N GLN A 132 8.14 18.45 2.41
CA GLN A 132 7.41 17.91 1.28
C GLN A 132 6.77 16.56 1.59
N THR A 133 5.48 16.45 1.27
CA THR A 133 4.75 15.18 1.26
C THR A 133 4.17 14.94 -0.12
N THR A 134 4.40 13.75 -0.68
CA THR A 134 3.83 13.34 -1.97
C THR A 134 3.06 12.04 -1.85
N THR A 135 1.98 11.93 -2.60
CA THR A 135 1.20 10.69 -2.72
C THR A 135 1.34 10.14 -4.13
N TRP A 136 1.72 8.88 -4.21
CA TRP A 136 1.68 8.12 -5.45
C TRP A 136 0.50 7.14 -5.44
N ALA A 137 -0.37 7.26 -6.43
CA ALA A 137 -1.52 6.40 -6.60
C ALA A 137 -1.28 5.37 -7.71
N PHE A 138 -1.36 4.09 -7.37
CA PHE A 138 -1.11 2.97 -8.28
C PHE A 138 -2.37 2.12 -8.47
N PRO A 139 -2.99 2.15 -9.66
CA PRO A 139 -4.15 1.34 -9.90
C PRO A 139 -3.80 -0.15 -10.03
N THR A 140 -4.62 -0.99 -9.41
CA THR A 140 -4.49 -2.45 -9.47
C THR A 140 -5.81 -3.12 -9.83
N THR A 141 -5.72 -4.27 -10.49
CA THR A 141 -6.89 -5.12 -10.78
C THR A 141 -6.55 -6.59 -10.64
N LYS A 142 -7.45 -7.37 -10.01
CA LYS A 142 -7.28 -8.82 -9.88
C LYS A 142 -7.45 -9.49 -11.24
N TYR A 143 -6.68 -10.54 -11.46
CA TYR A 143 -6.70 -11.34 -12.67
C TYR A 143 -6.52 -12.82 -12.32
N VAL A 144 -7.35 -13.70 -12.87
CA VAL A 144 -7.29 -15.14 -12.55
C VAL A 144 -7.00 -15.91 -13.81
N VAL A 145 -5.79 -16.49 -13.89
CA VAL A 145 -5.47 -17.48 -14.93
C VAL A 145 -6.08 -18.79 -14.52
N LYS A 146 -6.77 -19.44 -15.45
CA LYS A 146 -7.29 -20.80 -15.27
C LYS A 146 -6.61 -21.72 -16.25
N GLY A 147 -6.33 -22.94 -15.82
CA GLY A 147 -5.84 -23.98 -16.70
C GLY A 147 -6.36 -25.33 -16.25
N GLN A 148 -6.14 -26.33 -17.10
CA GLN A 148 -6.47 -27.71 -16.82
C GLN A 148 -5.23 -28.55 -17.14
N LEU A 149 -4.82 -29.37 -16.18
CA LEU A 149 -3.70 -30.29 -16.35
C LEU A 149 -4.12 -31.64 -15.77
N GLN A 150 -4.01 -32.71 -16.55
CA GLN A 150 -4.36 -34.07 -16.14
C GLN A 150 -5.76 -34.17 -15.50
N GLY A 151 -6.76 -33.54 -16.12
CA GLY A 151 -8.14 -33.54 -15.63
C GLY A 151 -8.42 -32.66 -14.41
N ARG A 152 -7.40 -32.08 -13.76
CA ARG A 152 -7.56 -31.15 -12.64
C ARG A 152 -7.53 -29.71 -13.13
N SER A 153 -8.56 -28.95 -12.80
CA SER A 153 -8.58 -27.50 -13.02
C SER A 153 -7.77 -26.79 -11.94
N TRP A 154 -6.93 -25.84 -12.34
CA TRP A 154 -6.22 -24.95 -11.43
C TRP A 154 -6.56 -23.48 -11.70
N LYS A 155 -6.40 -22.65 -10.67
CA LYS A 155 -6.57 -21.20 -10.74
C LYS A 155 -5.35 -20.53 -10.12
N LEU A 156 -4.75 -19.60 -10.85
CA LEU A 156 -3.64 -18.78 -10.35
C LEU A 156 -4.13 -17.34 -10.21
N PRO A 157 -4.30 -16.84 -8.97
CA PRO A 157 -4.66 -15.45 -8.73
C PRO A 157 -3.42 -14.56 -8.91
N LEU A 158 -3.50 -13.69 -9.90
CA LEU A 158 -2.55 -12.65 -10.20
C LEU A 158 -3.20 -11.27 -10.04
N VAL A 159 -2.38 -10.24 -10.04
CA VAL A 159 -2.78 -8.85 -9.96
C VAL A 159 -1.95 -8.08 -10.99
N TYR A 160 -2.66 -7.30 -11.79
CA TYR A 160 -2.09 -6.30 -12.67
C TYR A 160 -1.95 -4.99 -11.89
N ILE A 161 -0.78 -4.34 -11.99
CA ILE A 161 -0.49 -3.03 -11.38
C ILE A 161 0.19 -2.12 -12.40
N ARG A 162 -0.20 -0.85 -12.40
CA ARG A 162 0.54 0.21 -13.10
C ARG A 162 1.32 1.04 -12.10
N LEU A 163 2.63 1.12 -12.32
CA LEU A 163 3.53 2.05 -11.66
C LEU A 163 3.83 3.19 -12.63
N ASN A 164 4.60 4.19 -12.19
CA ASN A 164 5.04 5.24 -13.09
C ASN A 164 5.94 4.65 -14.20
N HIS A 165 5.55 4.85 -15.46
CA HIS A 165 6.22 4.32 -16.67
C HIS A 165 6.34 2.79 -16.78
N GLU A 166 5.88 2.01 -15.80
CA GLU A 166 6.05 0.56 -15.77
C GLU A 166 4.74 -0.16 -15.44
N THR A 167 4.60 -1.39 -15.94
CA THR A 167 3.40 -2.21 -15.71
C THR A 167 3.79 -3.65 -15.44
N TYR A 168 3.18 -4.25 -14.42
CA TYR A 168 3.54 -5.58 -13.95
C TYR A 168 2.32 -6.48 -13.77
N MET A 169 2.56 -7.78 -13.95
CA MET A 169 1.69 -8.87 -13.55
C MET A 169 2.41 -9.68 -12.48
N THR A 170 1.78 -9.88 -11.33
CA THR A 170 2.39 -10.62 -10.23
C THR A 170 1.37 -11.22 -9.25
N GLY A 171 1.81 -12.04 -8.31
CA GLY A 171 0.98 -12.50 -7.20
C GLY A 171 0.66 -11.38 -6.20
N LYS A 172 -0.48 -11.48 -5.50
CA LYS A 172 -0.97 -10.44 -4.56
C LYS A 172 0.07 -9.99 -3.54
N LYS A 173 0.93 -10.88 -3.02
CA LYS A 173 1.94 -10.50 -2.00
C LYS A 173 2.97 -9.49 -2.52
N TRP A 174 3.28 -9.52 -3.81
CA TRP A 174 4.36 -8.72 -4.39
C TRP A 174 3.92 -7.34 -4.86
N ILE A 175 2.62 -7.11 -5.06
CA ILE A 175 2.13 -5.78 -5.47
C ILE A 175 2.43 -4.73 -4.41
N TYR A 176 2.35 -5.09 -3.13
CA TYR A 176 2.65 -4.18 -2.03
C TYR A 176 4.13 -3.84 -2.01
N THR A 177 4.99 -4.85 -2.18
CA THR A 177 6.44 -4.66 -2.31
C THR A 177 6.77 -3.78 -3.52
N LEU A 178 6.14 -3.99 -4.67
CA LEU A 178 6.33 -3.16 -5.87
C LEU A 178 5.89 -1.71 -5.64
N ALA A 179 4.66 -1.52 -5.14
CA ALA A 179 4.11 -0.19 -4.86
C ALA A 179 4.95 0.58 -3.83
N ALA A 180 5.53 -0.11 -2.86
CA ALA A 180 6.42 0.46 -1.85
C ALA A 180 7.86 0.78 -2.34
N ARG A 181 8.20 0.56 -3.62
CA ARG A 181 9.58 0.59 -4.15
C ARG A 181 10.52 -0.46 -3.57
N ARG A 182 9.97 -1.57 -3.11
CA ARG A 182 10.69 -2.73 -2.57
C ARG A 182 11.65 -2.34 -1.45
N PRO A 183 11.14 -1.82 -0.32
CA PRO A 183 11.99 -1.41 0.80
C PRO A 183 12.80 -2.58 1.37
N TRP A 184 12.33 -3.82 1.14
CA TRP A 184 13.00 -5.06 1.50
C TRP A 184 13.10 -5.97 0.29
N ARG A 185 14.26 -6.60 0.12
CA ARG A 185 14.54 -7.55 -0.96
C ARG A 185 15.00 -8.89 -0.39
N ILE A 186 14.83 -9.92 -1.19
CA ILE A 186 15.18 -11.30 -0.86
C ILE A 186 16.46 -11.63 -1.60
N LEU A 187 17.46 -12.16 -0.90
CA LEU A 187 18.70 -12.68 -1.47
C LEU A 187 18.45 -14.04 -2.13
N ASN A 188 19.36 -14.50 -2.98
CA ASN A 188 19.31 -15.87 -3.51
C ASN A 188 19.41 -16.97 -2.43
N THR A 189 19.83 -16.61 -1.21
CA THR A 189 19.85 -17.46 -0.01
C THR A 189 18.52 -17.45 0.77
N ASP A 190 17.47 -16.85 0.22
CA ASP A 190 16.15 -16.63 0.84
C ASP A 190 16.13 -15.66 2.04
N ALA A 191 17.27 -15.10 2.44
CA ALA A 191 17.34 -14.07 3.47
C ALA A 191 16.69 -12.75 2.97
N ARG A 192 15.88 -12.11 3.83
CA ARG A 192 15.20 -10.84 3.54
C ARG A 192 15.91 -9.69 4.24
N LEU A 193 16.42 -8.72 3.48
CA LEU A 193 17.19 -7.58 3.98
C LEU A 193 16.64 -6.25 3.42
N PRO A 194 16.95 -5.10 4.04
CA PRO A 194 16.63 -3.79 3.48
C PRO A 194 17.24 -3.64 2.09
N ALA A 195 16.51 -3.05 1.15
CA ALA A 195 17.01 -2.85 -0.22
C ALA A 195 18.24 -1.93 -0.33
N PRO A 196 18.39 -0.88 0.51
CA PRO A 196 19.62 -0.09 0.53
C PRO A 196 20.86 -0.85 1.02
N TRP A 197 20.68 -2.03 1.62
CA TRP A 197 21.79 -2.80 2.16
C TRP A 197 22.71 -3.29 1.05
N SER A 198 23.95 -2.82 1.05
CA SER A 198 24.99 -3.28 0.14
C SER A 198 25.60 -4.59 0.64
N SER A 199 24.98 -5.71 0.28
CA SER A 199 25.63 -7.02 0.42
C SER A 199 26.40 -7.37 -0.86
N SER A 200 27.53 -8.07 -0.71
CA SER A 200 28.17 -8.78 -1.82
C SER A 200 27.33 -9.94 -2.36
N ALA A 201 26.28 -10.33 -1.63
CA ALA A 201 25.33 -11.36 -2.05
C ALA A 201 24.35 -10.85 -3.13
N GLU A 202 23.97 -11.74 -4.05
CA GLU A 202 23.05 -11.43 -5.14
C GLU A 202 21.59 -11.44 -4.70
N TRP A 203 20.83 -10.43 -5.16
CA TRP A 203 19.38 -10.40 -5.00
C TRP A 203 18.68 -11.47 -5.84
N MET A 204 17.60 -12.03 -5.30
CA MET A 204 16.73 -12.92 -6.03
C MET A 204 16.13 -12.21 -7.27
N PRO A 205 16.26 -12.80 -8.47
CA PRO A 205 15.64 -12.27 -9.68
C PRO A 205 14.11 -12.26 -9.61
N ASP A 206 13.50 -11.28 -10.26
CA ASP A 206 12.05 -11.07 -10.29
C ASP A 206 11.29 -12.25 -10.90
N GLU A 207 11.90 -12.92 -11.88
CA GLU A 207 11.33 -14.09 -12.53
C GLU A 207 11.09 -15.24 -11.54
N LYS A 208 12.03 -15.46 -10.59
CA LYS A 208 11.88 -16.47 -9.52
C LYS A 208 10.75 -16.10 -8.55
N LEU A 209 10.56 -14.80 -8.33
CA LEU A 209 9.45 -14.27 -7.52
C LEU A 209 8.11 -14.27 -8.27
N LYS A 210 8.07 -14.66 -9.56
CA LYS A 210 6.89 -14.58 -10.42
C LYS A 210 6.40 -13.13 -10.59
N ILE A 211 7.32 -12.17 -10.56
CA ILE A 211 7.07 -10.78 -10.95
C ILE A 211 7.45 -10.66 -12.42
N ARG A 212 6.53 -10.22 -13.28
CA ARG A 212 6.79 -10.09 -14.73
C ARG A 212 6.27 -8.76 -15.24
N ALA A 213 7.06 -8.08 -16.06
CA ALA A 213 6.58 -6.94 -16.84
C ALA A 213 5.41 -7.36 -17.74
N TRP A 214 4.38 -6.53 -17.83
CA TRP A 214 3.15 -6.83 -18.57
C TRP A 214 3.44 -7.22 -20.03
N GLY A 215 4.29 -6.48 -20.74
CA GLY A 215 4.60 -6.76 -22.15
C GLY A 215 5.23 -8.15 -22.37
N LYS A 216 6.07 -8.62 -21.43
CA LYS A 216 6.61 -9.99 -21.47
C LYS A 216 5.53 -11.03 -21.13
N TRP A 217 4.67 -10.73 -20.16
CA TRP A 217 3.59 -11.63 -19.74
C TRP A 217 2.54 -11.82 -20.85
N ALA A 218 2.13 -10.74 -21.52
CA ALA A 218 1.11 -10.74 -22.56
C ALA A 218 1.51 -11.54 -23.80
N LYS A 219 2.78 -11.47 -24.23
CA LYS A 219 3.29 -12.23 -25.38
C LYS A 219 3.25 -13.75 -25.18
N GLY A 220 3.30 -14.21 -23.93
CA GLY A 220 3.37 -15.64 -23.61
C GLY A 220 2.06 -16.26 -23.13
N ASN A 221 0.97 -15.49 -22.99
CA ASN A 221 -0.29 -15.97 -22.46
C ASN A 221 -1.47 -15.47 -23.31
N LEU A 222 -2.03 -16.38 -24.11
CA LEU A 222 -3.27 -16.18 -24.86
C LEU A 222 -4.46 -16.50 -23.94
N GLY A 223 -4.81 -15.57 -23.07
CA GLY A 223 -5.94 -15.70 -22.15
C GLY A 223 -6.80 -14.44 -22.14
N GLU A 224 -7.90 -14.46 -21.37
CA GLU A 224 -8.67 -13.24 -21.08
C GLU A 224 -7.72 -12.14 -20.56
N VAL A 225 -7.83 -10.89 -20.98
CA VAL A 225 -7.02 -9.80 -20.40
C VAL A 225 -7.65 -9.26 -19.11
N PRO A 226 -6.87 -8.63 -18.20
CA PRO A 226 -7.43 -7.96 -17.02
C PRO A 226 -8.60 -7.02 -17.37
N MET A 227 -9.61 -6.97 -16.49
CA MET A 227 -10.84 -6.24 -16.75
C MET A 227 -10.63 -4.74 -17.03
N LEU A 228 -9.61 -4.14 -16.40
CA LEU A 228 -9.21 -2.77 -16.70
C LEU A 228 -8.89 -2.58 -18.19
N LEU A 229 -8.07 -3.47 -18.76
CA LEU A 229 -7.63 -3.39 -20.15
C LEU A 229 -8.80 -3.60 -21.11
N LYS A 230 -9.70 -4.54 -20.80
CA LYS A 230 -10.94 -4.73 -21.59
C LYS A 230 -11.78 -3.46 -21.62
N ASN A 231 -11.90 -2.77 -20.49
CA ASN A 231 -12.68 -1.54 -20.42
C ASN A 231 -12.01 -0.39 -21.17
N GLU A 232 -10.69 -0.30 -21.13
CA GLU A 232 -9.93 0.71 -21.89
C GLU A 232 -10.04 0.49 -23.39
N GLU A 233 -9.97 -0.77 -23.82
CA GLU A 233 -10.21 -1.16 -25.21
C GLU A 233 -11.62 -0.77 -25.66
N LEU A 234 -12.65 -1.10 -24.87
CA LEU A 234 -14.05 -0.73 -25.16
C LEU A 234 -14.28 0.79 -25.18
N ALA A 235 -13.60 1.52 -24.29
CA ALA A 235 -13.72 2.97 -24.20
C ALA A 235 -12.86 3.71 -25.25
N GLY A 236 -11.89 3.03 -25.87
CA GLY A 236 -10.91 3.65 -26.76
C GLY A 236 -9.93 4.60 -26.07
N ILE A 237 -9.91 4.64 -24.73
CA ILE A 237 -9.09 5.55 -23.93
C ILE A 237 -8.51 4.83 -22.72
N ARG A 238 -7.37 5.32 -22.22
CA ARG A 238 -6.80 4.88 -20.95
C ARG A 238 -7.65 5.44 -19.80
N LEU A 239 -8.15 4.56 -18.94
CA LEU A 239 -9.11 4.93 -17.89
C LEU A 239 -8.41 5.40 -16.62
N ILE A 240 -7.26 4.79 -16.30
CA ILE A 240 -6.45 5.11 -15.12
C ILE A 240 -4.96 4.95 -15.42
N ASP A 241 -4.13 5.81 -14.84
CA ASP A 241 -2.68 5.64 -14.83
C ASP A 241 -2.14 5.75 -13.41
N ALA A 242 -0.86 5.46 -13.22
CA ALA A 242 -0.17 5.90 -12.01
C ALA A 242 -0.17 7.43 -11.98
N GLU A 243 -0.43 8.01 -10.81
CA GLU A 243 -0.53 9.45 -10.62
C GLU A 243 0.29 9.88 -9.40
N GLU A 244 1.00 10.99 -9.53
CA GLU A 244 1.68 11.68 -8.43
C GLU A 244 0.87 12.91 -8.03
N ARG A 245 0.75 13.14 -6.72
CA ARG A 245 0.05 14.31 -6.15
C ARG A 245 0.82 14.89 -4.99
N GLU A 246 0.63 16.18 -4.78
CA GLU A 246 1.07 16.86 -3.57
C GLU A 246 0.14 16.55 -2.40
N GLY A 247 0.71 16.40 -1.20
CA GLY A 247 -0.05 16.13 0.02
C GLY A 247 -0.52 14.68 0.15
N CYS A 248 -1.48 14.46 1.07
CA CYS A 248 -2.01 13.15 1.44
C CYS A 248 -3.48 13.02 1.04
N GLU A 249 -3.73 12.52 -0.16
CA GLU A 249 -5.09 12.32 -0.66
C GLU A 249 -5.48 10.83 -0.69
N GLU A 250 -6.64 10.50 -0.15
CA GLU A 250 -7.21 9.14 -0.15
C GLU A 250 -8.27 8.97 -1.25
N VAL A 251 -7.88 9.10 -2.52
CA VAL A 251 -8.84 9.06 -3.65
C VAL A 251 -8.59 7.87 -4.57
N CYS A 252 -9.67 7.17 -4.92
CA CYS A 252 -9.63 6.10 -5.92
C CYS A 252 -9.54 6.67 -7.35
N LEU A 253 -8.72 6.06 -8.20
CA LEU A 253 -8.47 6.56 -9.55
C LEU A 253 -9.55 6.17 -10.58
N VAL A 254 -10.43 5.22 -10.27
CA VAL A 254 -11.24 4.55 -11.29
C VAL A 254 -12.34 5.47 -11.86
N LYS A 255 -12.09 6.01 -13.06
CA LYS A 255 -13.07 6.85 -13.79
C LYS A 255 -14.10 6.00 -14.55
N THR A 256 -15.28 6.58 -14.77
CA THR A 256 -16.25 6.11 -15.79
C THR A 256 -16.25 7.17 -16.90
N PRO A 257 -15.95 6.83 -18.16
CA PRO A 257 -16.00 7.80 -19.26
C PRO A 257 -17.41 8.34 -19.50
N ALA A 258 -17.52 9.54 -20.06
CA ALA A 258 -18.79 10.09 -20.50
C ALA A 258 -19.48 9.16 -21.53
N GLY A 259 -20.79 8.98 -21.39
CA GLY A 259 -21.57 8.09 -22.25
C GLY A 259 -21.38 6.59 -21.99
N PHE A 260 -20.55 6.21 -21.01
CA PHE A 260 -20.44 4.84 -20.52
C PHE A 260 -21.02 4.73 -19.12
N VAL A 261 -21.66 3.59 -18.84
CA VAL A 261 -22.20 3.27 -17.51
C VAL A 261 -21.54 2.02 -16.97
N ARG A 262 -21.30 2.02 -15.66
CA ARG A 262 -20.96 0.79 -14.94
C ARG A 262 -22.26 0.09 -14.56
N PRO A 263 -22.50 -1.13 -15.04
CA PRO A 263 -23.67 -1.90 -14.71
C PRO A 263 -23.65 -2.31 -13.23
N SER A 264 -24.86 -2.48 -12.70
CA SER A 264 -25.10 -3.00 -11.36
C SER A 264 -24.70 -4.49 -11.25
N ARG A 265 -24.99 -5.11 -10.10
CA ARG A 265 -24.34 -6.29 -9.47
C ARG A 265 -23.91 -7.49 -10.32
N TRP A 266 -24.41 -7.65 -11.54
CA TRP A 266 -24.28 -8.86 -12.35
C TRP A 266 -23.17 -8.86 -13.39
N HIS A 267 -22.67 -7.68 -13.76
CA HIS A 267 -21.63 -7.56 -14.79
C HIS A 267 -20.30 -7.26 -14.10
N ARG A 268 -19.27 -8.09 -14.38
CA ARG A 268 -17.96 -8.13 -13.69
C ARG A 268 -17.07 -6.91 -13.92
N GLY A 269 -17.58 -5.71 -13.69
CA GLY A 269 -16.83 -4.46 -13.85
C GLY A 269 -16.68 -3.99 -15.30
N GLN A 270 -17.38 -4.60 -16.26
CA GLN A 270 -17.39 -4.15 -17.66
C GLN A 270 -18.07 -2.78 -17.82
N LEU A 271 -17.51 -1.90 -18.65
CA LEU A 271 -18.21 -0.69 -19.09
C LEU A 271 -19.17 -1.00 -20.23
N PHE A 272 -20.34 -0.35 -20.23
CA PHE A 272 -21.33 -0.45 -21.30
C PHE A 272 -21.59 0.94 -21.84
N ARG A 273 -21.75 1.07 -23.15
CA ARG A 273 -22.21 2.32 -23.75
C ARG A 273 -23.66 2.54 -23.30
N ALA A 274 -23.96 3.70 -22.76
CA ALA A 274 -25.35 4.08 -22.52
C ALA A 274 -26.07 4.03 -23.87
N SER A 275 -27.15 3.25 -23.95
CA SER A 275 -28.05 3.29 -25.09
C SER A 275 -28.55 4.73 -25.21
N GLY A 276 -28.24 5.37 -26.35
CA GLY A 276 -28.69 6.73 -26.61
C GLY A 276 -30.21 6.79 -26.59
N GLU A 277 -30.75 7.82 -25.94
CA GLU A 277 -32.06 8.37 -26.29
C GLU A 277 -31.93 9.14 -27.62
#